data_AF-G3MLL9-F1
#
_entry.id   AF-G3MLL9-F1
#
_cell.length_a   1.000
_cell.length_b   1.000
_cell.length_c   1.000
_cell.angle_alpha   90.00
_cell.angle_beta   90.00
_cell.angle_gamma   90.00
#
_symmetry.space_group_name_H-M   'P 1'
#
loop_
_entity.id
_entity.type
_entity.pdbx_description
1 polymer ?
#
loop_
_entity_poly.entity_id
_entity_poly.type
_entity_poly.pdbx_seq_one_letter_code
_entity_poly.pdbx_strand_id
1 'polypeptide(L)'
;MCEVLSLTGNHCINPVHRTPENADEVSIEECPLLMPHRSQVVLISTCNCGRQQSTREDPFILKAANYDFYLRVSADCCGVLERINFPAFEPSVADQDRAATEEHEEQPVELEPRSRSRAKSLSHSDSSSRSATPLSESDFSSQTPVTSEDDSDSESTDREDSDKSISLSEAQTQQTDDPDDDDVAKASLVPSSTECLPGMLHSLSPAGLLPSYSSWSLVCLGPSSLYSHNIGIQDQPGFVAGTNFLLPWDVAVKIDKDRWPSLWEGKRAQTWKGKKNGKGDGMQFTVKVFIGVEYECLHGHRFMCSAPERMLRTTSTGLVKDNANKIANSHMPLYFPCLCRSVKPQVAQLMRLHIVTPKAPVHVTLNPRVQPGHSAPIFFPGNKEPVKLSQSAYWVLRLPFVYEGDTGPYLPPKDGVPIEAARLLSGCYGIVEQTPIR
;
A
#
# COMPACT_ATOMS: atom_id res chain seq x y z
N MET A 1 -18.30 5.33 25.93
CA MET A 1 -17.11 4.70 25.24
C MET A 1 -16.99 5.24 23.79
N CYS A 2 -15.72 5.65 23.42
CA CYS A 2 -15.41 6.12 22.04
C CYS A 2 -15.87 5.10 21.00
N GLU A 3 -16.72 5.53 19.99
CA GLU A 3 -17.34 4.58 19.04
C GLU A 3 -16.55 4.57 17.72
N VAL A 4 -15.34 5.13 17.73
CA VAL A 4 -14.58 5.22 16.46
C VAL A 4 -13.92 3.87 16.16
N LEU A 5 -13.97 3.52 14.87
CA LEU A 5 -13.36 2.23 14.45
C LEU A 5 -11.98 2.48 13.83
N SER A 6 -11.10 1.51 14.14
CA SER A 6 -9.82 1.56 13.42
C SER A 6 -9.97 1.30 11.93
N LEU A 7 -8.91 1.47 11.22
CA LEU A 7 -9.01 1.33 9.74
C LEU A 7 -9.01 -0.15 9.35
N THR A 8 -8.97 -0.96 10.37
CA THR A 8 -9.12 -2.42 10.10
C THR A 8 -10.44 -2.93 10.71
N GLY A 9 -11.21 -2.00 11.33
CA GLY A 9 -12.59 -2.38 11.70
C GLY A 9 -12.70 -2.68 13.20
N ASN A 10 -11.74 -2.35 14.03
CA ASN A 10 -11.84 -2.62 15.48
C ASN A 10 -12.16 -1.34 16.25
N HIS A 11 -12.87 -1.57 17.45
CA HIS A 11 -13.35 -0.40 18.22
C HIS A 11 -12.23 0.13 19.13
N CYS A 12 -12.43 1.48 19.21
CA CYS A 12 -11.54 2.10 20.22
C CYS A 12 -11.96 1.65 21.63
N ILE A 13 -10.88 1.54 22.45
CA ILE A 13 -11.20 0.97 23.77
C ILE A 13 -11.20 2.09 24.81
N ASN A 14 -10.82 3.25 24.35
CA ASN A 14 -10.78 4.35 25.32
C ASN A 14 -12.17 4.96 25.53
N PRO A 15 -12.40 5.63 26.76
CA PRO A 15 -13.64 6.40 26.94
C PRO A 15 -13.72 7.57 25.93
N VAL A 16 -14.80 8.17 25.95
CA VAL A 16 -14.96 9.30 25.00
C VAL A 16 -13.82 10.31 25.23
N HIS A 17 -13.08 10.54 24.11
CA HIS A 17 -11.85 11.37 24.25
C HIS A 17 -11.65 12.19 22.98
N ARG A 18 -10.73 13.21 23.14
CA ARG A 18 -10.31 13.95 21.93
C ARG A 18 -8.93 13.47 21.48
N THR A 19 -8.77 13.52 20.12
CA THR A 19 -7.43 13.15 19.60
C THR A 19 -6.62 14.42 19.27
N PRO A 20 -5.34 14.19 19.24
CA PRO A 20 -4.51 15.36 18.87
C PRO A 20 -4.99 15.99 17.54
N GLU A 21 -5.61 15.27 16.71
CA GLU A 21 -6.06 15.81 15.40
C GLU A 21 -7.34 16.62 15.55
N ASN A 22 -8.12 16.29 16.61
CA ASN A 22 -9.42 17.02 16.71
C ASN A 22 -9.44 17.88 17.98
N ALA A 23 -8.27 18.08 18.50
CA ALA A 23 -8.22 18.77 19.81
C ALA A 23 -8.78 20.18 19.70
N ASP A 24 -8.75 20.72 18.45
CA ASP A 24 -9.19 22.12 18.30
C ASP A 24 -10.67 22.18 17.91
N GLU A 25 -11.27 21.16 17.57
CA GLU A 25 -12.67 21.15 17.10
C GLU A 25 -13.63 20.79 18.24
N VAL A 26 -13.09 20.08 19.22
CA VAL A 26 -13.99 19.66 20.31
C VAL A 26 -13.55 20.38 21.60
N SER A 27 -14.59 21.01 22.30
CA SER A 27 -14.27 21.80 23.50
C SER A 27 -13.80 20.88 24.65
N ILE A 28 -12.85 21.31 25.34
CA ILE A 28 -12.27 20.62 26.51
C ILE A 28 -13.34 20.39 27.57
N GLU A 29 -14.34 21.24 27.59
CA GLU A 29 -15.41 21.09 28.60
C GLU A 29 -16.31 19.89 28.28
N GLU A 30 -16.33 19.51 27.05
CA GLU A 30 -17.20 18.39 26.62
C GLU A 30 -16.43 17.06 26.71
N CYS A 31 -15.08 17.17 26.59
CA CYS A 31 -14.29 15.93 26.64
C CYS A 31 -12.86 16.27 27.11
N PRO A 32 -12.65 16.03 28.31
CA PRO A 32 -11.39 16.51 28.90
C PRO A 32 -10.22 15.55 28.56
N LEU A 33 -10.55 14.40 28.15
CA LEU A 33 -9.44 13.45 27.95
C LEU A 33 -8.86 13.62 26.53
N LEU A 34 -7.43 13.73 26.44
CA LEU A 34 -6.72 13.85 25.15
C LEU A 34 -5.74 12.68 24.99
N MET A 35 -6.16 11.85 24.13
CA MET A 35 -5.29 10.69 23.86
C MET A 35 -5.65 10.11 22.48
N PRO A 36 -4.62 9.41 21.84
CA PRO A 36 -4.92 8.80 20.53
C PRO A 36 -5.83 7.58 20.67
N HIS A 37 -6.48 7.33 19.45
CA HIS A 37 -7.32 6.11 19.49
C HIS A 37 -6.44 4.87 19.66
N ARG A 38 -7.23 3.77 20.32
CA ARG A 38 -6.46 2.53 20.53
C ARG A 38 -7.43 1.34 20.58
N SER A 39 -7.03 0.25 19.77
CA SER A 39 -7.93 -0.94 19.75
C SER A 39 -7.24 -2.12 20.41
N GLN A 40 -5.89 -2.05 20.89
CA GLN A 40 -5.07 -3.08 21.57
C GLN A 40 -4.79 -4.25 20.62
N VAL A 41 -5.33 -4.13 19.37
CA VAL A 41 -5.02 -5.19 18.40
C VAL A 41 -3.60 -4.95 17.85
N VAL A 42 -2.86 -6.05 17.92
CA VAL A 42 -1.48 -5.94 17.39
C VAL A 42 -1.36 -6.81 16.13
N LEU A 43 -0.81 -6.17 15.10
CA LEU A 43 -0.66 -6.86 13.81
C LEU A 43 0.83 -7.03 13.50
N ILE A 44 1.05 -7.92 12.54
CA ILE A 44 2.43 -8.04 12.04
C ILE A 44 2.49 -7.60 10.57
N SER A 45 3.46 -6.63 10.32
CA SER A 45 3.62 -6.19 8.92
C SER A 45 5.10 -6.21 8.53
N THR A 46 5.26 -6.35 7.23
CA THR A 46 6.65 -6.45 6.71
C THR A 46 7.05 -5.14 6.04
N CYS A 47 8.33 -4.76 6.17
CA CYS A 47 8.83 -3.48 5.65
C CYS A 47 8.67 -3.41 4.12
N ASN A 48 9.17 -2.25 3.54
CA ASN A 48 8.98 -1.98 2.09
C ASN A 48 9.73 -3.01 1.23
N CYS A 49 10.83 -3.51 1.67
CA CYS A 49 11.65 -4.41 0.82
C CYS A 49 11.34 -5.87 1.15
N GLY A 50 10.67 -6.11 2.32
CA GLY A 50 10.24 -7.50 2.61
C GLY A 50 11.27 -8.21 3.50
N ARG A 51 12.39 -7.59 3.99
CA ARG A 51 13.48 -8.29 4.71
C ARG A 51 13.24 -8.28 6.22
N GLN A 52 12.28 -7.34 6.62
CA GLN A 52 12.10 -7.27 8.09
C GLN A 52 10.60 -7.22 8.41
N GLN A 53 10.25 -8.04 9.53
CA GLN A 53 8.86 -7.97 10.05
C GLN A 53 8.84 -7.27 11.41
N SER A 54 7.83 -6.49 11.53
CA SER A 54 7.72 -5.79 12.83
C SER A 54 6.26 -5.72 13.27
N THR A 55 6.19 -5.53 14.56
CA THR A 55 4.81 -5.41 15.09
C THR A 55 4.25 -4.00 14.77
N ARG A 56 2.98 -4.02 14.58
CA ARG A 56 2.30 -2.76 14.20
C ARG A 56 0.98 -2.66 14.99
N GLU A 57 0.82 -1.40 15.42
CA GLU A 57 -0.48 -1.16 16.10
C GLU A 57 -1.60 -0.96 15.06
N ASP A 58 -2.85 -1.25 15.54
CA ASP A 58 -4.00 -1.07 14.64
C ASP A 58 -4.22 0.43 14.35
N PRO A 59 -4.08 0.80 13.08
CA PRO A 59 -4.06 2.23 12.76
C PRO A 59 -5.48 2.81 12.69
N PHE A 60 -5.55 4.14 13.18
CA PHE A 60 -6.85 4.86 13.11
C PHE A 60 -6.75 6.01 12.10
N ILE A 61 -5.47 6.22 11.77
CA ILE A 61 -5.31 7.29 10.76
C ILE A 61 -4.52 6.73 9.58
N LEU A 62 -4.83 7.31 8.42
CA LEU A 62 -4.28 6.77 7.16
C LEU A 62 -2.76 6.94 7.12
N LYS A 63 -2.27 8.07 7.50
CA LYS A 63 -0.80 8.28 7.46
C LYS A 63 -0.07 7.24 8.31
N ALA A 64 -0.64 6.96 9.51
CA ALA A 64 -0.02 5.93 10.36
C ALA A 64 -0.02 4.56 9.66
N ALA A 65 -1.10 4.29 8.89
CA ALA A 65 -1.24 2.96 8.26
C ALA A 65 -0.33 2.80 7.05
N ASN A 66 -0.21 3.86 6.26
CA ASN A 66 0.43 3.63 4.94
C ASN A 66 1.79 4.32 4.88
N TYR A 67 2.17 5.11 5.93
CA TYR A 67 3.43 5.87 5.76
C TYR A 67 4.26 5.75 7.04
N ASP A 68 3.83 6.18 8.17
CA ASP A 68 4.64 6.28 9.41
C ASP A 68 5.24 4.91 9.78
N PHE A 69 4.37 3.91 9.71
CA PHE A 69 4.92 2.58 10.07
C PHE A 69 6.10 2.20 9.18
N TYR A 70 5.93 2.41 7.91
CA TYR A 70 7.00 1.96 6.98
C TYR A 70 8.22 2.88 7.07
N LEU A 71 7.96 4.10 7.33
CA LEU A 71 9.10 5.00 7.52
C LEU A 71 9.94 4.56 8.75
N ARG A 72 9.31 4.22 9.79
CA ARG A 72 10.03 3.79 11.00
C ARG A 72 10.80 2.49 10.77
N VAL A 73 10.12 1.54 10.11
CA VAL A 73 10.78 0.22 9.96
C VAL A 73 11.89 0.36 8.91
N SER A 74 11.71 1.26 7.99
CA SER A 74 12.72 1.40 6.92
C SER A 74 14.04 1.97 7.49
N ALA A 75 13.96 2.72 8.56
CA ALA A 75 15.18 3.27 9.16
C ALA A 75 16.13 2.17 9.63
N ASP A 76 15.55 1.06 9.97
CA ASP A 76 16.40 -0.05 10.47
C ASP A 76 16.61 -1.09 9.39
N CYS A 77 16.02 -0.96 8.16
CA CYS A 77 16.13 -2.08 7.19
C CYS A 77 16.42 -1.48 5.80
N CYS A 78 15.41 -0.93 5.08
CA CYS A 78 15.63 -0.64 3.64
C CYS A 78 15.76 0.87 3.43
N GLY A 79 16.20 1.61 4.49
CA GLY A 79 16.26 3.10 4.43
C GLY A 79 17.36 3.56 3.47
N VAL A 80 18.33 2.64 3.12
CA VAL A 80 19.48 3.11 2.31
C VAL A 80 19.35 2.58 0.88
N LEU A 81 18.29 1.83 0.66
CA LEU A 81 18.15 1.26 -0.69
C LEU A 81 17.76 2.35 -1.70
N GLU A 82 18.20 2.01 -2.95
CA GLU A 82 17.74 2.89 -4.04
C GLU A 82 16.20 2.85 -4.18
N ARG A 83 15.68 4.21 -4.50
CA ARG A 83 14.20 4.25 -4.55
C ARG A 83 13.76 5.16 -5.69
N ILE A 84 12.66 4.71 -6.22
CA ILE A 84 11.97 5.66 -7.11
C ILE A 84 10.78 6.27 -6.34
N ASN A 85 10.83 7.66 -6.27
CA ASN A 85 9.77 8.31 -5.47
C ASN A 85 8.54 8.61 -6.32
N PHE A 86 7.41 8.30 -5.64
CA PHE A 86 6.15 8.63 -6.35
C PHE A 86 5.74 10.07 -6.02
N PRO A 87 5.01 10.67 -6.95
CA PRO A 87 4.64 12.10 -6.80
C PRO A 87 3.85 12.34 -5.49
N ALA A 88 4.34 13.26 -4.72
CA ALA A 88 3.65 13.75 -3.50
C ALA A 88 3.88 15.27 -3.37
N PHE A 89 2.89 15.88 -2.79
CA PHE A 89 2.94 17.34 -2.71
C PHE A 89 4.17 17.76 -1.89
N GLU A 90 4.92 18.66 -2.49
CA GLU A 90 6.06 19.23 -1.75
C GLU A 90 5.82 20.73 -1.47
N PRO A 91 5.66 20.95 -0.17
CA PRO A 91 5.40 22.38 0.10
C PRO A 91 6.55 23.27 -0.37
N SER A 92 6.28 24.39 -1.04
CA SER A 92 7.31 25.35 -1.46
C SER A 92 8.04 25.95 -0.25
N VAL A 93 9.44 25.96 -0.23
CA VAL A 93 10.40 26.53 0.76
C VAL A 93 9.84 27.83 1.34
N ALA A 94 8.98 28.59 0.72
CA ALA A 94 8.37 29.84 1.25
C ALA A 94 7.20 29.53 2.18
N ASP A 95 6.62 28.35 2.07
CA ASP A 95 5.50 27.87 2.90
C ASP A 95 6.01 27.14 4.15
N GLN A 96 7.26 26.63 4.18
CA GLN A 96 7.89 25.99 5.36
C GLN A 96 8.31 27.05 6.39
N ASP A 97 8.62 28.29 5.90
CA ASP A 97 9.02 29.41 6.77
C ASP A 97 7.79 30.11 7.38
N ARG A 98 6.63 29.99 6.68
CA ARG A 98 5.37 30.60 7.20
C ARG A 98 4.71 29.67 8.22
N ALA A 99 4.82 28.28 8.05
CA ALA A 99 4.31 27.30 9.04
C ALA A 99 5.19 27.31 10.30
N ALA A 100 6.50 27.63 10.20
CA ALA A 100 7.42 27.75 11.35
C ALA A 100 7.23 29.08 12.08
N THR A 101 6.73 30.10 11.36
CA THR A 101 6.48 31.43 11.99
C THR A 101 5.12 31.47 12.67
N GLU A 102 4.19 30.52 12.31
CA GLU A 102 2.86 30.46 12.97
C GLU A 102 2.91 29.56 14.22
N GLU A 103 4.00 28.74 14.43
CA GLU A 103 4.18 27.92 15.66
C GLU A 103 4.99 28.69 16.69
N HIS A 104 5.53 29.93 16.44
CA HIS A 104 6.34 30.67 17.43
C HIS A 104 5.63 31.96 17.85
N GLU A 105 4.26 32.17 17.53
CA GLU A 105 3.71 33.41 18.13
C GLU A 105 2.87 33.06 19.36
N GLU A 106 3.31 32.15 20.27
CA GLU A 106 2.77 32.22 21.65
C GLU A 106 3.65 33.13 22.52
N GLN A 107 3.32 34.40 22.57
CA GLN A 107 3.56 35.53 23.47
C GLN A 107 4.16 35.08 24.81
N PRO A 108 5.44 35.44 25.23
CA PRO A 108 5.96 35.13 26.58
C PRO A 108 5.59 36.23 27.59
N VAL A 109 4.68 35.91 28.57
CA VAL A 109 4.47 36.56 29.88
C VAL A 109 5.78 36.48 30.69
N GLU A 110 6.54 37.60 30.80
CA GLU A 110 7.58 38.21 31.66
C GLU A 110 7.34 37.94 33.14
N LEU A 111 8.08 36.95 33.78
CA LEU A 111 8.31 37.13 35.24
C LEU A 111 9.82 37.06 35.53
N GLU A 112 10.44 38.19 35.88
CA GLU A 112 11.68 38.61 36.56
C GLU A 112 12.12 37.60 37.62
N PRO A 113 13.55 37.57 37.96
CA PRO A 113 14.48 36.61 38.57
C PRO A 113 14.88 37.02 40.01
N ARG A 114 14.72 36.03 40.93
CA ARG A 114 15.50 36.17 42.18
C ARG A 114 16.25 34.87 42.47
N SER A 115 17.59 34.84 42.35
CA SER A 115 18.92 34.58 42.95
C SER A 115 18.82 33.74 44.22
N ARG A 116 19.61 32.64 44.26
CA ARG A 116 20.86 32.07 44.80
C ARG A 116 20.58 31.37 46.13
N SER A 117 21.00 30.09 46.25
CA SER A 117 22.20 29.50 46.88
C SER A 117 21.80 28.23 47.65
N ARG A 118 22.57 27.14 47.33
CA ARG A 118 23.67 26.47 48.07
C ARG A 118 23.20 25.08 48.53
N ALA A 119 23.89 24.04 48.05
CA ALA A 119 24.90 22.99 48.36
C ALA A 119 24.33 21.97 49.33
N LYS A 120 24.49 20.72 48.98
CA LYS A 120 25.34 19.76 49.73
C LYS A 120 24.87 18.34 49.43
N SER A 121 25.69 17.56 48.76
CA SER A 121 26.45 16.29 48.75
C SER A 121 26.10 15.41 49.94
N LEU A 122 25.74 14.16 49.67
CA LEU A 122 26.39 12.99 50.31
C LEU A 122 25.78 11.70 49.74
N SER A 123 26.58 10.92 49.06
CA SER A 123 27.23 9.60 48.91
C SER A 123 26.66 8.57 49.90
N HIS A 124 26.30 7.40 49.40
CA HIS A 124 26.85 6.07 49.72
C HIS A 124 25.87 4.98 49.24
N SER A 125 26.37 4.15 48.30
CA SER A 125 26.87 2.81 47.99
C SER A 125 26.19 1.73 48.84
N ASP A 126 25.67 0.73 48.18
CA ASP A 126 26.09 -0.69 48.12
C ASP A 126 24.87 -1.60 48.17
N SER A 127 24.78 -2.44 47.12
CA SER A 127 25.14 -3.83 46.75
C SER A 127 24.12 -4.81 47.34
N SER A 128 23.54 -5.60 46.44
CA SER A 128 23.72 -7.01 46.04
C SER A 128 22.59 -7.86 46.64
N SER A 129 21.92 -8.54 45.74
CA SER A 129 21.97 -9.98 45.37
C SER A 129 20.71 -10.69 45.88
N ARG A 130 20.03 -11.27 44.94
CA ARG A 130 19.80 -12.63 44.42
C ARG A 130 18.85 -13.40 45.35
N SER A 131 17.80 -13.91 44.77
CA SER A 131 17.53 -15.36 44.65
C SER A 131 16.01 -15.58 44.49
N ALA A 132 15.68 -16.16 43.32
CA ALA A 132 15.23 -17.42 42.68
C ALA A 132 14.32 -18.23 43.61
N THR A 133 13.13 -18.44 43.16
CA THR A 133 12.09 -19.36 42.65
C THR A 133 11.52 -20.19 43.80
N PRO A 134 10.45 -20.99 43.61
CA PRO A 134 9.35 -21.51 42.77
C PRO A 134 8.33 -22.32 43.59
N LEU A 135 7.09 -22.37 43.09
CA LEU A 135 6.31 -23.58 42.75
C LEU A 135 5.00 -23.56 43.54
N SER A 136 3.90 -23.71 42.84
CA SER A 136 3.03 -24.91 42.74
C SER A 136 1.59 -24.53 43.07
N GLU A 137 0.72 -24.87 42.11
CA GLU A 137 -0.25 -25.95 41.79
C GLU A 137 -1.54 -25.75 42.59
N SER A 138 -2.58 -25.64 41.89
CA SER A 138 -3.66 -26.65 41.84
C SER A 138 -5.03 -25.94 41.89
N ASP A 139 -5.88 -26.22 40.86
CA ASP A 139 -7.00 -27.14 40.60
C ASP A 139 -8.28 -26.63 41.28
N PHE A 140 -9.32 -26.27 40.46
CA PHE A 140 -10.68 -26.81 40.72
C PHE A 140 -11.61 -26.40 39.58
N SER A 141 -11.94 -27.31 38.68
CA SER A 141 -13.08 -28.10 38.13
C SER A 141 -14.40 -27.33 38.25
N SER A 142 -15.09 -27.18 37.11
CA SER A 142 -16.26 -27.66 36.33
C SER A 142 -17.57 -27.24 37.00
N GLN A 143 -18.41 -26.51 36.26
CA GLN A 143 -19.84 -26.89 36.15
C GLN A 143 -20.47 -26.17 34.94
N THR A 144 -20.77 -26.87 33.83
CA THR A 144 -21.93 -26.65 32.92
C THR A 144 -23.24 -27.03 33.61
N PRO A 145 -24.53 -26.81 32.95
CA PRO A 145 -25.40 -26.02 32.08
C PRO A 145 -26.86 -26.02 32.57
N VAL A 146 -27.49 -24.90 32.43
CA VAL A 146 -28.98 -24.98 32.44
C VAL A 146 -29.50 -24.13 31.28
N THR A 147 -30.19 -24.76 30.27
CA THR A 147 -31.41 -24.90 29.46
C THR A 147 -32.47 -23.89 29.87
N SER A 148 -32.98 -23.12 28.84
CA SER A 148 -34.44 -23.01 28.58
C SER A 148 -34.67 -22.25 27.27
N GLU A 149 -35.15 -22.97 26.21
CA GLU A 149 -36.23 -22.93 25.20
C GLU A 149 -37.55 -22.41 25.77
N ASP A 150 -38.10 -21.35 25.12
CA ASP A 150 -39.48 -21.23 24.61
C ASP A 150 -39.60 -19.98 23.73
N ASP A 151 -39.93 -20.11 22.42
CA ASP A 151 -40.90 -20.00 21.30
C ASP A 151 -42.09 -19.11 21.66
N SER A 152 -42.35 -18.12 20.79
CA SER A 152 -43.60 -17.95 20.01
C SER A 152 -43.64 -16.55 19.40
N ASP A 153 -43.76 -16.46 18.04
CA ASP A 153 -44.54 -16.19 16.83
C ASP A 153 -45.62 -15.14 17.07
N SER A 154 -45.72 -14.18 16.11
CA SER A 154 -46.86 -13.90 15.20
C SER A 154 -46.65 -12.53 14.54
N GLU A 155 -46.63 -12.48 13.13
CA GLU A 155 -47.37 -12.27 11.86
C GLU A 155 -47.97 -10.86 11.82
N SER A 156 -47.84 -10.14 10.66
CA SER A 156 -48.40 -9.80 9.33
C SER A 156 -48.85 -8.33 9.34
N THR A 157 -48.51 -7.64 8.26
CA THR A 157 -49.44 -7.10 7.23
C THR A 157 -48.63 -6.27 6.22
N ASP A 158 -48.61 -6.65 4.92
CA ASP A 158 -49.07 -6.43 3.54
C ASP A 158 -49.38 -4.95 3.29
N ARG A 159 -48.72 -4.38 2.30
CA ARG A 159 -49.45 -3.66 1.22
C ARG A 159 -48.43 -3.19 0.17
N GLU A 160 -48.40 -3.76 -1.06
CA GLU A 160 -48.42 -3.58 -2.52
C GLU A 160 -48.87 -2.16 -2.90
N ASP A 161 -48.14 -1.46 -3.86
CA ASP A 161 -48.19 -1.17 -5.30
C ASP A 161 -48.31 0.35 -5.52
N SER A 162 -47.45 0.98 -6.37
CA SER A 162 -47.81 1.54 -7.70
C SER A 162 -46.84 2.67 -8.04
N ASP A 163 -46.02 2.56 -9.14
CA ASP A 163 -45.77 3.08 -10.51
C ASP A 163 -46.36 4.49 -10.70
N LYS A 164 -45.48 5.48 -11.00
CA LYS A 164 -45.78 6.43 -12.11
C LYS A 164 -44.61 7.40 -12.27
N SER A 165 -43.70 7.27 -13.30
CA SER A 165 -43.16 7.97 -14.50
C SER A 165 -44.02 9.19 -14.87
N ILE A 166 -43.37 10.38 -14.85
CA ILE A 166 -43.66 11.45 -15.83
C ILE A 166 -42.44 12.37 -15.92
N SER A 167 -41.63 12.36 -17.04
CA SER A 167 -41.20 13.10 -18.23
C SER A 167 -41.61 14.58 -18.17
N LEU A 168 -40.60 15.51 -18.32
CA LEU A 168 -40.03 16.57 -19.16
C LEU A 168 -41.08 17.65 -19.44
N SER A 169 -40.70 18.91 -19.14
CA SER A 169 -40.72 19.99 -20.17
C SER A 169 -40.17 21.29 -19.57
N GLU A 170 -39.03 21.81 -20.15
CA GLU A 170 -38.56 22.91 -21.01
C GLU A 170 -39.49 24.12 -20.94
N ALA A 171 -38.95 25.24 -20.49
CA ALA A 171 -39.21 26.52 -21.20
C ALA A 171 -38.02 27.47 -20.97
N GLN A 172 -37.15 27.68 -22.08
CA GLN A 172 -36.86 28.69 -23.12
C GLN A 172 -36.85 30.10 -22.52
N THR A 173 -35.67 30.83 -22.59
CA THR A 173 -34.84 31.80 -23.35
C THR A 173 -35.41 33.21 -23.22
N GLN A 174 -34.55 34.11 -22.73
CA GLN A 174 -34.45 35.39 -23.48
C GLN A 174 -33.11 36.07 -23.15
N GLN A 175 -32.13 35.99 -24.09
CA GLN A 175 -31.21 36.75 -24.96
C GLN A 175 -31.66 38.19 -25.16
N THR A 176 -30.86 39.16 -24.64
CA THR A 176 -30.54 40.37 -25.43
C THR A 176 -29.06 40.74 -25.20
N ASP A 177 -28.17 40.54 -26.24
CA ASP A 177 -27.16 41.13 -27.15
C ASP A 177 -26.77 42.55 -26.71
N ASP A 178 -25.49 42.75 -26.33
CA ASP A 178 -24.15 43.37 -26.37
C ASP A 178 -24.19 44.73 -27.07
N PRO A 179 -23.08 45.57 -26.77
CA PRO A 179 -21.76 45.57 -27.44
C PRO A 179 -20.73 46.39 -26.66
N ASP A 180 -19.48 45.88 -26.40
CA ASP A 180 -18.08 46.06 -26.86
C ASP A 180 -17.30 46.91 -25.85
N ASP A 181 -16.33 46.23 -25.00
CA ASP A 181 -15.00 46.84 -24.72
C ASP A 181 -14.01 45.73 -24.34
N ASP A 182 -13.23 45.14 -25.28
CA ASP A 182 -11.81 44.78 -25.52
C ASP A 182 -10.88 45.49 -24.53
N ASP A 183 -10.55 44.81 -23.39
CA ASP A 183 -9.18 44.88 -22.82
C ASP A 183 -9.22 44.34 -21.38
N VAL A 184 -9.35 42.96 -21.20
CA VAL A 184 -8.66 42.48 -19.98
C VAL A 184 -8.37 40.98 -20.16
N ALA A 185 -7.64 40.54 -21.23
CA ALA A 185 -6.61 39.48 -21.25
C ALA A 185 -5.56 39.71 -20.14
N LYS A 186 -5.88 39.09 -18.98
CA LYS A 186 -4.87 38.35 -18.19
C LYS A 186 -5.21 38.46 -16.70
N ALA A 187 -6.40 38.04 -16.31
CA ALA A 187 -6.49 37.74 -14.86
C ALA A 187 -5.98 36.32 -14.59
N SER A 188 -4.69 36.09 -14.91
CA SER A 188 -3.78 35.40 -13.97
C SER A 188 -4.54 34.88 -12.74
N LEU A 189 -5.49 33.96 -12.93
CA LEU A 189 -5.80 33.07 -11.78
C LEU A 189 -4.52 32.67 -11.04
N VAL A 190 -3.97 33.53 -10.43
CA VAL A 190 -3.10 33.18 -9.29
C VAL A 190 -3.59 31.91 -8.60
N PRO A 191 -3.22 30.57 -8.90
CA PRO A 191 -3.66 29.43 -8.08
C PRO A 191 -3.22 29.58 -6.62
N SER A 192 -3.97 30.28 -5.79
CA SER A 192 -3.87 30.08 -4.33
C SER A 192 -2.99 28.86 -3.98
N SER A 193 -1.66 28.86 -3.96
CA SER A 193 -0.53 28.21 -3.27
C SER A 193 -0.98 27.47 -2.00
N THR A 194 -1.66 26.14 -2.11
CA THR A 194 -1.42 25.33 -0.88
C THR A 194 -2.38 24.14 -0.87
N GLU A 195 -2.93 23.65 -2.01
CA GLU A 195 -3.95 22.65 -1.57
C GLU A 195 -3.48 21.26 -1.97
N CYS A 196 -3.00 20.43 -0.90
CA CYS A 196 -2.67 19.00 -1.05
C CYS A 196 -3.92 18.14 -0.86
N LEU A 197 -3.85 17.05 -1.51
CA LEU A 197 -4.95 16.07 -1.38
C LEU A 197 -4.90 15.42 0.00
N PRO A 198 -6.02 15.59 0.79
CA PRO A 198 -6.04 15.09 2.18
C PRO A 198 -5.95 13.56 2.23
N GLY A 199 -6.26 12.86 1.14
CA GLY A 199 -6.25 11.38 1.17
C GLY A 199 -5.38 10.82 0.04
N MET A 200 -5.77 9.64 -0.33
CA MET A 200 -4.95 8.97 -1.37
C MET A 200 -5.41 9.41 -2.76
N LEU A 201 -4.43 9.40 -3.61
CA LEU A 201 -4.77 9.71 -5.02
C LEU A 201 -5.54 8.55 -5.65
N HIS A 202 -6.67 8.92 -6.38
CA HIS A 202 -7.48 7.90 -7.07
C HIS A 202 -8.20 8.53 -8.26
N SER A 203 -8.97 7.73 -9.04
CA SER A 203 -9.53 8.15 -10.34
C SER A 203 -10.57 9.27 -10.15
N LEU A 204 -11.11 9.44 -8.99
CA LEU A 204 -12.13 10.50 -8.80
C LEU A 204 -11.50 11.73 -8.14
N SER A 205 -10.20 11.73 -7.95
CA SER A 205 -9.53 12.88 -7.32
C SER A 205 -9.43 14.04 -8.31
N PRO A 206 -9.56 15.29 -7.78
CA PRO A 206 -9.40 16.44 -8.67
C PRO A 206 -8.03 16.44 -9.37
N ALA A 207 -8.11 16.97 -10.62
CA ALA A 207 -6.87 16.91 -11.44
C ALA A 207 -5.82 17.87 -10.86
N GLY A 208 -4.56 17.38 -10.75
CA GLY A 208 -3.43 18.30 -10.45
C GLY A 208 -3.12 18.34 -8.95
N LEU A 209 -3.93 17.63 -8.10
CA LEU A 209 -3.60 17.64 -6.66
C LEU A 209 -2.86 16.35 -6.30
N LEU A 210 -1.84 16.53 -5.48
CA LEU A 210 -1.05 15.36 -5.06
C LEU A 210 -1.21 15.13 -3.56
N PRO A 211 -1.09 13.93 -3.23
CA PRO A 211 -1.15 13.64 -1.78
C PRO A 211 0.06 14.22 -1.03
N SER A 212 -0.16 14.36 0.28
CA SER A 212 0.94 14.94 1.11
C SER A 212 2.08 13.93 1.26
N TYR A 213 1.76 12.66 1.19
CA TYR A 213 2.78 11.60 1.23
C TYR A 213 2.35 10.46 0.30
N SER A 214 3.36 9.67 -0.03
CA SER A 214 3.00 8.54 -0.93
C SER A 214 2.68 7.29 -0.10
N SER A 215 1.58 6.66 -0.44
CA SER A 215 1.21 5.38 0.24
C SER A 215 1.87 4.19 -0.44
N TRP A 216 2.55 4.48 -1.53
CA TRP A 216 3.24 3.42 -2.29
C TRP A 216 4.75 3.56 -2.08
N SER A 217 5.45 2.40 -2.27
CA SER A 217 6.93 2.47 -2.19
C SER A 217 7.56 1.54 -3.23
N LEU A 218 8.58 2.07 -3.85
CA LEU A 218 9.33 1.23 -4.82
C LEU A 218 10.83 1.35 -4.53
N VAL A 219 11.35 0.11 -4.15
CA VAL A 219 12.79 0.14 -3.76
C VAL A 219 13.54 -0.92 -4.56
N CYS A 220 14.80 -0.62 -4.72
CA CYS A 220 15.67 -1.58 -5.46
C CYS A 220 16.54 -2.34 -4.46
N LEU A 221 16.30 -3.69 -4.44
CA LEU A 221 17.08 -4.52 -3.49
C LEU A 221 18.53 -4.65 -3.91
N GLY A 222 18.75 -4.51 -5.27
CA GLY A 222 20.14 -4.68 -5.77
C GLY A 222 20.14 -5.37 -7.14
N PRO A 223 21.30 -5.99 -7.44
CA PRO A 223 21.44 -6.62 -8.76
C PRO A 223 20.49 -7.83 -8.92
N SER A 224 20.17 -8.12 -10.18
CA SER A 224 19.20 -9.20 -10.48
C SER A 224 19.72 -10.55 -9.98
N SER A 225 21.01 -10.68 -9.72
CA SER A 225 21.61 -11.97 -9.32
C SER A 225 21.22 -12.33 -7.87
N LEU A 226 20.67 -11.37 -7.19
CA LEU A 226 20.23 -11.67 -5.80
C LEU A 226 19.11 -12.72 -5.79
N TYR A 227 18.45 -12.79 -6.91
CA TYR A 227 17.42 -13.84 -6.96
C TYR A 227 17.92 -15.02 -7.80
N SER A 228 17.71 -16.20 -7.21
CA SER A 228 17.98 -17.44 -7.97
C SER A 228 16.72 -18.29 -8.05
N HIS A 229 16.43 -18.75 -9.30
CA HIS A 229 15.17 -19.52 -9.48
C HIS A 229 15.29 -20.92 -8.86
N ASN A 230 16.51 -21.36 -8.61
CA ASN A 230 16.66 -22.71 -8.00
C ASN A 230 16.53 -22.64 -6.47
N ILE A 231 16.79 -21.47 -5.98
CA ILE A 231 16.81 -21.40 -4.50
C ILE A 231 15.60 -20.58 -4.02
N GLY A 232 15.12 -19.62 -4.77
CA GLY A 232 13.99 -18.75 -4.39
C GLY A 232 14.49 -17.59 -3.51
N ILE A 233 13.61 -16.99 -2.76
CA ILE A 233 13.96 -15.83 -1.92
C ILE A 233 14.41 -16.35 -0.55
N GLN A 234 15.61 -15.96 0.00
CA GLN A 234 16.14 -16.59 1.24
C GLN A 234 16.14 -15.58 2.39
N ASP A 235 16.16 -14.37 2.16
CA ASP A 235 16.42 -13.42 3.26
C ASP A 235 15.14 -12.66 3.63
N GLN A 236 14.05 -13.33 3.40
CA GLN A 236 12.80 -12.64 3.78
C GLN A 236 11.93 -13.60 4.61
N PRO A 237 11.55 -13.13 5.74
CA PRO A 237 10.83 -14.00 6.68
C PRO A 237 9.33 -14.06 6.37
N GLY A 238 8.66 -15.11 6.90
CA GLY A 238 7.18 -15.11 6.96
C GLY A 238 6.57 -15.87 5.77
N PHE A 239 7.42 -16.39 4.88
CA PHE A 239 6.83 -17.06 3.71
C PHE A 239 6.40 -18.48 4.10
N VAL A 240 5.25 -18.75 3.65
CA VAL A 240 4.85 -20.16 3.75
C VAL A 240 5.82 -21.03 2.94
N ALA A 241 6.10 -22.18 3.53
CA ALA A 241 7.13 -23.04 2.91
C ALA A 241 6.77 -23.39 1.45
N GLY A 242 7.78 -23.09 0.57
CA GLY A 242 7.62 -23.53 -0.84
C GLY A 242 6.91 -22.47 -1.70
N THR A 243 6.65 -21.26 -1.11
CA THR A 243 5.90 -20.28 -1.94
C THR A 243 6.79 -19.06 -2.20
N ASN A 244 8.05 -19.12 -1.80
CA ASN A 244 8.93 -17.92 -1.88
C ASN A 244 9.71 -17.92 -3.20
N PHE A 245 8.99 -18.26 -4.30
CA PHE A 245 9.66 -18.26 -5.62
C PHE A 245 8.94 -17.25 -6.54
N LEU A 246 9.76 -16.73 -7.45
CA LEU A 246 9.17 -15.88 -8.51
C LEU A 246 8.94 -16.69 -9.79
N LEU A 247 7.98 -16.15 -10.58
CA LEU A 247 7.65 -16.91 -11.81
C LEU A 247 8.30 -16.26 -13.03
N PRO A 248 8.85 -17.12 -13.88
CA PRO A 248 9.47 -16.59 -15.10
C PRO A 248 8.43 -16.10 -16.11
N TRP A 249 8.72 -14.96 -16.64
CA TRP A 249 7.85 -14.36 -17.67
C TRP A 249 8.68 -14.10 -18.94
N ASP A 250 8.41 -14.98 -19.95
CA ASP A 250 9.17 -14.82 -21.21
C ASP A 250 8.47 -13.80 -22.13
N VAL A 251 9.24 -12.75 -22.45
CA VAL A 251 8.63 -11.68 -23.27
C VAL A 251 9.41 -11.58 -24.58
N ALA A 252 8.58 -11.67 -25.66
CA ALA A 252 9.24 -11.54 -26.99
C ALA A 252 9.40 -10.05 -27.37
N VAL A 253 10.68 -9.66 -27.61
CA VAL A 253 10.93 -8.26 -27.98
C VAL A 253 11.39 -8.19 -29.44
N LYS A 254 10.68 -7.26 -30.13
CA LYS A 254 11.10 -7.08 -31.53
C LYS A 254 12.09 -5.92 -31.64
N ILE A 255 13.32 -6.23 -32.02
CA ILE A 255 14.33 -5.14 -32.09
C ILE A 255 14.55 -4.79 -33.57
N ASP A 256 14.52 -3.48 -33.72
CA ASP A 256 14.81 -2.96 -35.07
C ASP A 256 16.32 -3.04 -35.38
N LYS A 257 16.73 -3.79 -36.41
CA LYS A 257 18.10 -4.02 -36.91
C LYS A 257 18.89 -2.72 -37.02
N ASP A 258 18.33 -1.58 -37.18
CA ASP A 258 19.08 -0.33 -37.45
C ASP A 258 19.43 0.38 -36.14
N ARG A 259 18.88 -0.03 -35.03
CA ARG A 259 19.01 0.72 -33.76
C ARG A 259 20.02 0.02 -32.84
N TRP A 260 20.54 -1.26 -33.16
CA TRP A 260 21.53 -1.93 -32.29
C TRP A 260 22.44 -2.81 -33.16
N PRO A 261 23.46 -2.14 -33.87
CA PRO A 261 24.32 -2.84 -34.82
C PRO A 261 25.31 -3.79 -34.08
N SER A 262 25.62 -3.48 -32.70
CA SER A 262 26.60 -4.26 -31.93
C SER A 262 26.03 -5.62 -31.51
N LEU A 263 24.66 -5.72 -31.34
CA LEU A 263 24.04 -7.03 -31.03
C LEU A 263 24.09 -7.96 -32.25
N TRP A 264 24.51 -7.40 -33.45
CA TRP A 264 24.51 -8.08 -34.78
C TRP A 264 25.95 -8.42 -35.16
N GLU A 265 27.01 -7.99 -34.40
CA GLU A 265 28.38 -8.17 -34.91
C GLU A 265 29.20 -8.99 -33.91
N GLY A 266 28.44 -9.82 -32.87
CA GLY A 266 29.31 -10.60 -31.95
C GLY A 266 28.90 -12.07 -31.93
N LYS A 267 29.77 -13.09 -31.70
CA LYS A 267 29.80 -14.56 -31.51
C LYS A 267 28.58 -15.05 -30.72
N ARG A 268 27.61 -14.07 -30.12
CA ARG A 268 26.37 -14.46 -29.40
C ARG A 268 25.18 -14.49 -30.35
N ALA A 269 25.36 -14.15 -31.66
CA ALA A 269 24.31 -14.21 -32.68
C ALA A 269 23.96 -15.67 -33.00
N GLN A 270 24.82 -16.67 -32.47
CA GLN A 270 24.63 -18.07 -32.89
C GLN A 270 23.73 -18.81 -31.90
N THR A 271 23.30 -18.16 -30.72
CA THR A 271 22.32 -18.81 -29.81
C THR A 271 20.91 -18.24 -30.05
N TRP A 272 20.76 -17.32 -31.05
CA TRP A 272 19.49 -16.59 -31.32
C TRP A 272 18.80 -17.19 -32.54
N LYS A 273 18.48 -18.62 -32.56
CA LYS A 273 17.81 -19.32 -33.69
C LYS A 273 16.44 -18.70 -33.98
N GLY A 274 16.37 -17.59 -34.70
CA GLY A 274 15.27 -16.96 -35.46
C GLY A 274 14.71 -17.90 -36.52
N LYS A 275 13.58 -18.63 -36.20
CA LYS A 275 12.68 -19.21 -37.23
C LYS A 275 12.42 -18.22 -38.37
N LYS A 276 13.29 -18.25 -39.41
CA LYS A 276 13.13 -17.52 -40.69
C LYS A 276 11.82 -17.89 -41.37
N ASN A 277 10.70 -17.54 -40.71
CA ASN A 277 9.52 -17.62 -41.62
C ASN A 277 9.23 -16.26 -42.23
N GLY A 278 9.86 -15.91 -43.37
CA GLY A 278 9.25 -15.33 -44.60
C GLY A 278 8.64 -13.96 -44.32
N LYS A 279 9.33 -12.83 -44.73
CA LYS A 279 9.09 -11.55 -45.44
C LYS A 279 8.93 -10.41 -44.43
N GLY A 280 10.11 -9.93 -43.93
CA GLY A 280 10.34 -8.52 -43.51
C GLY A 280 9.97 -8.31 -42.04
N ASP A 281 10.20 -9.29 -41.10
CA ASP A 281 9.70 -8.97 -39.74
C ASP A 281 10.85 -9.07 -38.74
N GLY A 282 11.72 -8.09 -38.71
CA GLY A 282 12.59 -7.80 -37.54
C GLY A 282 12.79 -9.03 -36.64
N MET A 283 14.14 -9.52 -36.30
CA MET A 283 14.55 -10.59 -35.37
C MET A 283 14.01 -10.34 -33.96
N GLN A 284 13.03 -11.26 -33.51
CA GLN A 284 12.41 -11.26 -32.16
C GLN A 284 13.25 -12.11 -31.20
N PHE A 285 13.80 -11.41 -30.10
CA PHE A 285 14.40 -12.31 -29.07
C PHE A 285 13.57 -12.26 -27.79
N THR A 286 13.62 -13.38 -27.06
CA THR A 286 12.81 -13.52 -25.84
C THR A 286 13.68 -13.23 -24.61
N VAL A 287 13.21 -12.27 -23.87
CA VAL A 287 13.91 -12.02 -22.58
C VAL A 287 13.08 -12.58 -21.43
N LYS A 288 13.83 -12.94 -20.39
CA LYS A 288 13.15 -13.57 -19.24
C LYS A 288 13.14 -12.59 -18.04
N VAL A 289 11.92 -12.28 -17.60
CA VAL A 289 11.71 -11.46 -16.39
C VAL A 289 11.07 -12.34 -15.31
N PHE A 290 11.49 -12.12 -14.09
CA PHE A 290 10.84 -12.88 -12.99
C PHE A 290 9.92 -11.95 -12.19
N ILE A 291 8.67 -12.55 -11.95
CA ILE A 291 7.66 -11.71 -11.27
C ILE A 291 7.08 -12.51 -10.10
N GLY A 292 6.88 -11.78 -9.06
CA GLY A 292 6.21 -12.39 -7.89
C GLY A 292 5.10 -11.47 -7.38
N VAL A 293 3.96 -12.11 -7.08
CA VAL A 293 2.83 -11.36 -6.48
C VAL A 293 2.62 -11.88 -5.04
N GLU A 294 2.99 -10.96 -4.13
CA GLU A 294 3.12 -11.40 -2.71
C GLU A 294 1.90 -10.92 -1.90
N TYR A 295 1.38 -11.95 -1.08
CA TYR A 295 0.25 -11.64 -0.18
C TYR A 295 0.73 -11.77 1.27
N GLU A 296 0.12 -10.90 2.08
CA GLU A 296 0.50 -10.90 3.50
C GLU A 296 -0.76 -10.76 4.38
N CYS A 297 -0.79 -11.68 5.45
CA CYS A 297 -1.96 -11.57 6.35
C CYS A 297 -1.57 -10.79 7.60
N LEU A 298 -2.57 -10.57 8.49
CA LEU A 298 -2.34 -9.66 9.64
C LEU A 298 -1.53 -10.37 10.73
N HIS A 299 -1.28 -11.71 10.48
CA HIS A 299 -0.41 -12.41 11.46
C HIS A 299 1.03 -12.49 10.94
N GLY A 300 1.17 -12.08 9.67
CA GLY A 300 2.58 -12.01 9.23
C GLY A 300 2.91 -13.14 8.25
N HIS A 301 1.96 -14.10 7.92
CA HIS A 301 2.22 -15.12 6.89
C HIS A 301 2.25 -14.50 5.48
N ARG A 302 3.18 -15.03 4.75
CA ARG A 302 3.37 -14.48 3.39
C ARG A 302 3.43 -15.63 2.39
N PHE A 303 2.96 -15.28 1.23
CA PHE A 303 3.08 -16.31 0.17
C PHE A 303 2.86 -15.64 -1.19
N MET A 304 3.35 -16.35 -2.28
CA MET A 304 3.15 -15.86 -3.66
C MET A 304 2.01 -16.64 -4.34
N CYS A 305 1.43 -15.89 -5.25
CA CYS A 305 0.40 -16.60 -6.05
C CYS A 305 0.90 -16.77 -7.49
N SER A 306 0.51 -17.94 -8.08
CA SER A 306 0.94 -18.21 -9.47
C SER A 306 -0.18 -17.85 -10.45
N ALA A 307 -1.40 -17.59 -9.96
CA ALA A 307 -2.57 -17.15 -10.75
C ALA A 307 -3.61 -16.54 -9.80
N PRO A 308 -4.60 -15.91 -10.34
CA PRO A 308 -5.60 -15.23 -9.49
C PRO A 308 -6.30 -16.21 -8.55
N GLU A 309 -6.27 -17.44 -8.87
CA GLU A 309 -7.06 -18.36 -8.01
C GLU A 309 -6.13 -19.41 -7.38
N ARG A 310 -4.85 -19.06 -7.55
CA ARG A 310 -3.99 -20.19 -7.14
C ARG A 310 -2.75 -19.64 -6.43
N MET A 311 -2.59 -20.26 -5.26
CA MET A 311 -1.36 -19.94 -4.52
C MET A 311 -0.18 -20.74 -5.10
N LEU A 312 0.98 -20.11 -5.09
CA LEU A 312 2.16 -20.78 -5.66
C LEU A 312 2.65 -21.85 -4.68
N ARG A 313 2.94 -23.00 -5.31
CA ARG A 313 3.57 -24.07 -4.51
C ARG A 313 4.62 -24.79 -5.36
N THR A 314 5.75 -24.96 -4.68
CA THR A 314 6.81 -25.66 -5.43
C THR A 314 6.67 -27.17 -5.25
N THR A 315 7.17 -27.87 -6.25
CA THR A 315 7.17 -29.34 -6.13
C THR A 315 8.13 -29.78 -5.00
N SER A 316 7.93 -31.02 -4.54
CA SER A 316 8.74 -31.57 -3.43
C SER A 316 10.24 -31.42 -3.70
N THR A 317 10.54 -31.15 -5.05
CA THR A 317 11.97 -30.99 -5.41
C THR A 317 12.35 -29.52 -5.50
N GLY A 318 11.36 -28.63 -5.16
CA GLY A 318 11.66 -27.18 -5.11
C GLY A 318 11.64 -26.53 -6.49
N LEU A 319 11.05 -27.21 -7.49
CA LEU A 319 11.01 -26.61 -8.84
C LEU A 319 9.66 -25.91 -9.09
N VAL A 320 9.77 -24.70 -9.67
CA VAL A 320 8.53 -23.98 -10.03
C VAL A 320 8.20 -24.29 -11.49
N LYS A 321 7.01 -24.90 -11.77
CA LYS A 321 6.68 -25.30 -13.16
C LYS A 321 5.81 -24.25 -13.84
N ASP A 322 5.32 -23.33 -12.98
CA ASP A 322 4.38 -22.33 -13.54
C ASP A 322 5.16 -21.13 -14.13
N ASN A 323 4.53 -20.48 -15.09
CA ASN A 323 5.11 -19.21 -15.59
C ASN A 323 4.23 -18.02 -15.19
N ALA A 324 4.72 -16.83 -15.55
CA ALA A 324 4.07 -15.62 -14.97
C ALA A 324 3.03 -15.07 -15.94
N ASN A 325 2.63 -15.83 -16.98
CA ASN A 325 1.67 -15.30 -17.97
C ASN A 325 0.32 -14.96 -17.34
N LYS A 326 -0.11 -15.83 -16.43
CA LYS A 326 -1.45 -15.57 -15.84
C LYS A 326 -1.41 -14.37 -14.88
N ILE A 327 -0.29 -14.28 -14.19
CA ILE A 327 -0.30 -13.14 -13.23
C ILE A 327 0.01 -11.84 -13.97
N ALA A 328 0.62 -11.88 -15.10
CA ALA A 328 0.98 -10.64 -15.82
C ALA A 328 -0.21 -10.16 -16.66
N ASN A 329 -1.12 -11.11 -17.05
CA ASN A 329 -2.11 -10.66 -18.05
C ASN A 329 -3.52 -10.75 -17.47
N SER A 330 -3.62 -11.03 -16.18
CA SER A 330 -4.97 -11.12 -15.59
C SER A 330 -5.05 -10.19 -14.37
N HIS A 331 -6.32 -9.87 -14.01
CA HIS A 331 -6.49 -9.17 -12.72
C HIS A 331 -6.11 -10.08 -11.55
N MET A 332 -5.39 -9.45 -10.66
CA MET A 332 -5.06 -10.22 -9.44
C MET A 332 -5.93 -9.78 -8.27
N PRO A 333 -6.43 -10.75 -7.48
CA PRO A 333 -7.27 -10.37 -6.34
C PRO A 333 -6.45 -9.62 -5.26
N LEU A 334 -7.15 -8.63 -4.76
CA LEU A 334 -6.46 -7.84 -3.72
C LEU A 334 -6.41 -8.66 -2.41
N TYR A 335 -7.39 -9.56 -2.24
CA TYR A 335 -7.40 -10.39 -1.02
C TYR A 335 -7.43 -11.87 -1.41
N PHE A 336 -6.66 -12.66 -0.60
CA PHE A 336 -6.58 -14.10 -0.85
C PHE A 336 -6.59 -14.86 0.49
N PRO A 337 -7.20 -16.09 0.45
CA PRO A 337 -7.25 -16.84 1.71
C PRO A 337 -5.84 -17.23 2.20
N CYS A 338 -5.71 -17.01 3.52
CA CYS A 338 -4.39 -17.34 4.11
C CYS A 338 -4.48 -18.71 4.78
N LEU A 339 -3.30 -19.38 5.00
CA LEU A 339 -3.29 -20.74 5.58
C LEU A 339 -3.02 -20.65 7.08
N CYS A 340 -3.41 -19.61 7.71
CA CYS A 340 -3.21 -19.49 9.16
C CYS A 340 -4.04 -20.54 9.91
N ARG A 341 -3.35 -21.06 10.95
CA ARG A 341 -4.09 -22.06 11.77
C ARG A 341 -5.01 -21.35 12.76
N SER A 342 -6.11 -20.81 12.26
CA SER A 342 -7.05 -20.12 13.19
C SER A 342 -8.47 -20.65 12.96
N VAL A 343 -9.27 -20.48 14.08
CA VAL A 343 -10.67 -21.00 14.06
C VAL A 343 -11.45 -20.30 12.94
N LYS A 344 -10.98 -18.99 12.57
CA LYS A 344 -11.65 -18.30 11.45
C LYS A 344 -10.66 -18.10 10.29
N PRO A 345 -11.20 -18.46 9.11
CA PRO A 345 -10.30 -18.25 7.95
C PRO A 345 -9.83 -16.79 7.86
N GLN A 346 -8.49 -16.75 7.73
CA GLN A 346 -7.91 -15.40 7.64
C GLN A 346 -7.64 -15.04 6.17
N VAL A 347 -7.66 -13.73 6.00
CA VAL A 347 -7.44 -13.29 4.61
C VAL A 347 -6.09 -12.56 4.55
N ALA A 348 -5.38 -12.86 3.49
CA ALA A 348 -4.15 -12.10 3.21
C ALA A 348 -4.36 -11.06 2.11
N GLN A 349 -3.62 -9.97 2.23
CA GLN A 349 -3.78 -8.88 1.26
C GLN A 349 -2.54 -8.82 0.35
N LEU A 350 -2.80 -8.56 -0.90
CA LEU A 350 -1.67 -8.27 -1.82
C LEU A 350 -0.89 -7.03 -1.36
N MET A 351 0.42 -7.30 -1.05
CA MET A 351 1.14 -6.17 -0.41
C MET A 351 2.41 -5.84 -1.19
N ARG A 352 2.91 -6.81 -2.09
CA ARG A 352 4.18 -6.46 -2.76
C ARG A 352 4.26 -7.19 -4.11
N LEU A 353 4.86 -6.43 -4.98
CA LEU A 353 5.22 -7.03 -6.28
C LEU A 353 6.74 -7.08 -6.39
N HIS A 354 7.23 -8.35 -6.71
CA HIS A 354 8.68 -8.52 -6.93
C HIS A 354 8.98 -8.61 -8.43
N ILE A 355 10.07 -7.80 -8.75
CA ILE A 355 10.38 -7.80 -10.20
C ILE A 355 11.89 -7.90 -10.35
N VAL A 356 12.28 -8.98 -11.07
CA VAL A 356 13.71 -9.07 -11.43
C VAL A 356 13.88 -8.83 -12.93
N THR A 357 14.56 -7.73 -13.15
CA THR A 357 14.65 -7.29 -14.56
C THR A 357 15.84 -8.00 -15.22
N PRO A 358 15.81 -8.26 -16.60
CA PRO A 358 16.84 -9.01 -17.32
C PRO A 358 18.06 -8.15 -17.65
N LYS A 359 19.10 -8.87 -17.96
CA LYS A 359 20.32 -8.15 -18.41
C LYS A 359 20.26 -7.89 -19.91
N ALA A 360 19.12 -7.49 -20.43
CA ALA A 360 18.93 -7.18 -21.87
C ALA A 360 18.51 -5.72 -22.02
N PRO A 361 18.78 -5.19 -23.22
CA PRO A 361 18.53 -3.75 -23.44
C PRO A 361 17.02 -3.44 -23.50
N VAL A 362 16.29 -3.80 -22.52
CA VAL A 362 14.85 -3.46 -22.44
C VAL A 362 14.57 -2.89 -21.04
N HIS A 363 13.51 -1.99 -21.03
CA HIS A 363 13.05 -1.56 -19.69
C HIS A 363 11.72 -2.21 -19.32
N VAL A 364 11.81 -2.82 -18.13
CA VAL A 364 10.51 -3.28 -17.59
C VAL A 364 9.78 -2.10 -16.94
N THR A 365 8.40 -1.96 -17.21
CA THR A 365 7.66 -0.81 -16.65
C THR A 365 6.53 -1.32 -15.75
N LEU A 366 6.23 -0.46 -14.77
CA LEU A 366 5.12 -0.79 -13.86
C LEU A 366 4.05 0.30 -13.91
N ASN A 367 2.78 -0.19 -13.91
CA ASN A 367 1.64 0.74 -13.88
C ASN A 367 0.53 0.15 -12.99
N PRO A 368 0.86 0.22 -11.70
CA PRO A 368 -0.11 -0.44 -10.79
C PRO A 368 -1.41 0.36 -10.67
N ARG A 369 -2.53 -0.39 -10.81
CA ARG A 369 -3.89 0.17 -10.59
C ARG A 369 -4.72 -0.81 -9.76
N VAL A 370 -5.22 -0.21 -8.64
CA VAL A 370 -5.94 -1.14 -7.73
C VAL A 370 -7.38 -0.63 -7.52
N GLN A 371 -8.25 -1.57 -7.64
CA GLN A 371 -9.65 -1.31 -7.31
C GLN A 371 -10.08 -2.15 -6.09
N PRO A 372 -10.27 -1.46 -4.92
CA PRO A 372 -10.48 -2.19 -3.66
C PRO A 372 -11.92 -2.65 -3.49
N GLY A 373 -12.77 -2.33 -4.41
CA GLY A 373 -14.19 -2.77 -4.35
C GLY A 373 -14.86 -2.57 -5.72
N HIS A 374 -15.96 -3.28 -6.03
CA HIS A 374 -16.65 -3.27 -7.33
C HIS A 374 -17.05 -1.84 -7.73
N SER A 375 -17.31 -0.93 -6.92
CA SER A 375 -17.68 0.46 -7.30
C SER A 375 -16.68 1.46 -6.71
N ALA A 376 -15.56 0.92 -6.37
CA ALA A 376 -14.57 1.82 -5.74
C ALA A 376 -13.71 2.49 -6.83
N PRO A 377 -13.29 3.68 -6.55
CA PRO A 377 -12.36 4.31 -7.50
C PRO A 377 -11.05 3.51 -7.64
N ILE A 378 -10.35 3.91 -8.72
CA ILE A 378 -9.09 3.18 -8.98
C ILE A 378 -7.94 4.00 -8.34
N PHE A 379 -7.16 3.23 -7.54
CA PHE A 379 -6.04 3.89 -6.86
C PHE A 379 -4.73 3.62 -7.62
N PHE A 380 -3.91 4.71 -7.64
CA PHE A 380 -2.64 4.56 -8.37
C PHE A 380 -1.60 5.52 -7.79
N PRO A 381 -0.26 5.32 -8.01
CA PRO A 381 0.83 6.05 -7.34
C PRO A 381 0.99 7.47 -7.86
N GLY A 382 0.33 7.81 -9.07
CA GLY A 382 0.27 9.25 -9.46
C GLY A 382 1.27 9.55 -10.57
N ASN A 383 2.05 8.51 -11.07
CA ASN A 383 3.01 8.82 -12.15
C ASN A 383 2.27 9.06 -13.47
N LYS A 384 2.83 10.05 -14.24
CA LYS A 384 2.17 10.37 -15.52
C LYS A 384 2.41 9.26 -16.55
N GLU A 385 3.58 8.65 -16.43
CA GLU A 385 3.90 7.50 -17.30
C GLU A 385 4.31 6.28 -16.46
N PRO A 386 4.13 5.11 -17.07
CA PRO A 386 4.54 3.92 -16.32
C PRO A 386 6.00 4.03 -15.84
N VAL A 387 6.19 3.51 -14.66
CA VAL A 387 7.53 3.63 -14.04
C VAL A 387 8.51 2.65 -14.71
N LYS A 388 9.62 3.21 -15.12
CA LYS A 388 10.63 2.36 -15.81
C LYS A 388 11.68 1.89 -14.79
N LEU A 389 11.92 0.58 -14.85
CA LEU A 389 12.89 0.01 -13.88
C LEU A 389 14.25 -0.13 -14.56
N SER A 390 15.21 -0.01 -13.63
CA SER A 390 16.57 -0.18 -14.18
C SER A 390 16.84 -1.64 -14.56
N GLN A 391 17.82 -1.85 -15.39
CA GLN A 391 18.10 -3.21 -15.91
C GLN A 391 18.90 -4.01 -14.86
N SER A 392 18.80 -5.29 -15.08
CA SER A 392 19.58 -6.25 -14.26
C SER A 392 19.46 -5.93 -12.76
N ALA A 393 18.24 -5.71 -12.43
CA ALA A 393 18.08 -5.33 -11.01
C ALA A 393 16.85 -6.06 -10.44
N TYR A 394 16.81 -6.08 -9.05
CA TYR A 394 15.69 -6.68 -8.30
C TYR A 394 14.92 -5.56 -7.58
N TRP A 395 13.61 -5.42 -8.06
CA TRP A 395 12.80 -4.33 -7.50
C TRP A 395 11.60 -4.89 -6.72
N VAL A 396 11.24 -4.11 -5.68
CA VAL A 396 10.03 -4.49 -4.92
C VAL A 396 9.11 -3.27 -4.81
N LEU A 397 7.93 -3.50 -5.38
CA LEU A 397 6.88 -2.47 -5.18
C LEU A 397 5.94 -2.85 -4.04
N ARG A 398 5.91 -1.92 -3.03
CA ARG A 398 4.92 -2.14 -1.95
C ARG A 398 3.63 -1.35 -2.20
N LEU A 399 2.47 -2.16 -2.09
CA LEU A 399 1.17 -1.51 -2.25
C LEU A 399 0.67 -1.04 -0.89
N PRO A 400 -0.33 -0.14 -0.93
CA PRO A 400 -0.85 0.41 0.34
C PRO A 400 -1.49 -0.68 1.21
N PHE A 401 -1.32 -0.44 2.54
CA PHE A 401 -1.95 -1.34 3.53
C PHE A 401 -3.45 -1.06 3.64
N VAL A 402 -3.83 0.26 3.55
CA VAL A 402 -5.25 0.63 3.61
C VAL A 402 -5.56 1.50 2.38
N TYR A 403 -6.73 1.18 1.78
CA TYR A 403 -7.23 2.07 0.70
C TYR A 403 -8.40 2.91 1.21
N GLU A 404 -8.17 4.25 1.14
CA GLU A 404 -9.24 5.12 1.66
C GLU A 404 -9.65 6.15 0.61
N GLY A 405 -11.01 6.13 0.27
CA GLY A 405 -11.57 7.14 -0.66
C GLY A 405 -12.27 8.27 0.10
N ASP A 406 -13.10 8.97 -0.56
CA ASP A 406 -13.77 10.15 0.06
C ASP A 406 -14.86 9.70 1.03
N THR A 407 -15.34 8.45 0.82
CA THR A 407 -16.43 8.00 1.71
C THR A 407 -15.87 7.18 2.87
N GLY A 408 -14.59 7.10 2.95
CA GLY A 408 -14.00 6.35 4.07
C GLY A 408 -13.13 5.17 3.58
N PRO A 409 -12.61 4.35 4.55
CA PRO A 409 -11.70 3.26 4.17
C PRO A 409 -12.45 2.05 3.62
N TYR A 410 -11.77 1.41 2.70
CA TYR A 410 -12.30 0.13 2.17
C TYR A 410 -11.71 -1.02 3.00
N LEU A 411 -12.65 -1.70 3.73
CA LEU A 411 -12.16 -2.73 4.69
C LEU A 411 -12.09 -4.09 3.98
N PRO A 412 -11.07 -4.82 4.48
CA PRO A 412 -10.97 -6.18 3.92
C PRO A 412 -12.23 -7.00 4.21
N PRO A 413 -12.55 -7.91 3.36
CA PRO A 413 -13.75 -8.73 3.59
C PRO A 413 -13.61 -9.62 4.85
N LYS A 414 -14.66 -9.64 5.67
CA LYS A 414 -14.65 -10.38 6.97
C LYS A 414 -15.02 -11.85 6.73
N ASP A 415 -15.68 -12.23 5.46
CA ASP A 415 -16.08 -13.63 5.19
C ASP A 415 -15.55 -14.05 3.80
N GLY A 416 -15.48 -15.35 3.45
CA GLY A 416 -15.01 -15.94 2.18
C GLY A 416 -15.07 -14.96 1.01
N VAL A 417 -13.88 -14.55 0.44
CA VAL A 417 -13.51 -13.50 -0.55
C VAL A 417 -14.24 -13.80 -1.87
N PRO A 418 -15.37 -13.11 -2.18
CA PRO A 418 -15.57 -13.27 -3.62
C PRO A 418 -14.45 -12.58 -4.43
N ILE A 419 -13.51 -13.27 -4.86
CA ILE A 419 -12.28 -12.97 -5.65
C ILE A 419 -12.59 -11.87 -6.68
N GLU A 420 -13.92 -11.45 -6.81
CA GLU A 420 -14.13 -10.54 -7.97
C GLU A 420 -14.42 -9.11 -7.48
N ALA A 421 -14.28 -8.86 -6.17
CA ALA A 421 -14.78 -7.52 -5.79
C ALA A 421 -13.60 -6.56 -5.59
N ALA A 422 -12.33 -7.06 -5.31
CA ALA A 422 -11.15 -6.19 -5.13
C ALA A 422 -9.96 -6.78 -5.88
N ARG A 423 -9.31 -5.83 -6.63
CA ARG A 423 -8.33 -6.47 -7.53
C ARG A 423 -7.25 -5.45 -7.91
N LEU A 424 -6.10 -6.06 -8.11
CA LEU A 424 -5.10 -5.35 -8.93
C LEU A 424 -5.37 -5.56 -10.42
N LEU A 425 -5.50 -4.42 -11.17
CA LEU A 425 -5.98 -4.50 -12.55
C LEU A 425 -4.84 -4.98 -13.45
N SER A 426 -5.29 -5.76 -14.48
CA SER A 426 -4.26 -6.19 -15.45
C SER A 426 -3.61 -4.98 -16.11
N GLY A 427 -2.46 -5.25 -16.73
CA GLY A 427 -1.76 -4.13 -17.42
C GLY A 427 -0.73 -3.47 -16.49
N CYS A 428 -0.45 -4.16 -15.39
CA CYS A 428 0.49 -3.59 -14.41
C CYS A 428 1.93 -3.68 -14.93
N TYR A 429 2.18 -4.72 -15.72
CA TYR A 429 3.57 -4.95 -16.16
C TYR A 429 3.68 -4.66 -17.67
N GLY A 430 4.79 -3.98 -18.02
CA GLY A 430 5.02 -3.69 -19.46
C GLY A 430 6.52 -3.75 -19.78
N ILE A 431 6.76 -3.83 -21.16
CA ILE A 431 8.17 -3.82 -21.59
C ILE A 431 8.33 -2.77 -22.70
N VAL A 432 9.40 -1.92 -22.41
CA VAL A 432 9.68 -0.90 -23.44
C VAL A 432 11.15 -1.02 -23.83
N GLU A 433 11.33 -0.76 -25.21
CA GLU A 433 12.72 -0.86 -25.72
C GLU A 433 13.55 0.35 -25.23
N GLN A 434 14.86 -0.06 -24.96
CA GLN A 434 15.77 1.04 -24.56
C GLN A 434 16.22 1.82 -25.80
N THR A 435 16.02 3.19 -25.69
CA THR A 435 16.55 3.99 -26.82
C THR A 435 18.07 4.07 -26.76
N PRO A 436 18.83 3.72 -27.86
CA PRO A 436 20.30 3.76 -27.79
C PRO A 436 20.82 5.15 -27.37
N ILE A 437 21.71 5.10 -26.29
CA ILE A 437 22.38 6.35 -25.87
C ILE A 437 23.22 6.88 -27.05
N ARG A 438 22.70 7.88 -27.87
CA ARG A 438 23.50 8.56 -28.91
C ARG A 438 24.85 9.03 -28.34
#